data_AF-A0A1W1I3W8-F1
#
_entry.id   AF-A0A1W1I3W8-F1
#
_cell.length_a   1.000
_cell.length_b   1.000
_cell.length_c   1.000
_cell.angle_alpha   90.00
_cell.angle_beta   90.00
_cell.angle_gamma   90.00
#
_symmetry.space_group_name_H-M   'P 1'
#
loop_
_entity.id
_entity.type
_entity.pdbx_description
1 polymer ?
#
loop_
_entity_poly.entity_id
_entity_poly.type
_entity_poly.pdbx_seq_one_letter_code
_entity_poly.pdbx_strand_id
1 'polypeptide(L)'
;MTPNEAAAALIAALPKTVTPSNLEEYGIEATTERAQQISCELLCLNLFWISAAVAAHIPKKYQPLVGELVLQAVGSWWTPTPPLGPITWELFLAEWEDRSRRYDQVLQESGNTLAVHTEATEYLEEQRIVSQDERGKLLAFFLDSVPVDGYGQVLQDI
;
A
#
# COMPACT_ATOMS: atom_id res chain seq x y z
N MET A 1 -23.56 -3.51 -6.09
CA MET A 1 -22.41 -3.92 -5.25
C MET A 1 -22.75 -4.84 -4.06
N THR A 2 -22.29 -6.08 -4.13
CA THR A 2 -22.09 -6.98 -2.98
C THR A 2 -20.71 -6.76 -2.34
N PRO A 3 -20.50 -7.13 -1.06
CA PRO A 3 -19.19 -7.05 -0.42
C PRO A 3 -18.08 -7.84 -1.14
N ASN A 4 -18.43 -8.98 -1.76
CA ASN A 4 -17.48 -9.79 -2.53
C ASN A 4 -17.04 -9.09 -3.82
N GLU A 5 -17.96 -8.44 -4.54
CA GLU A 5 -17.63 -7.69 -5.76
C GLU A 5 -16.76 -6.48 -5.45
N ALA A 6 -17.06 -5.75 -4.37
CA ALA A 6 -16.24 -4.63 -3.89
C ALA A 6 -14.81 -5.08 -3.58
N ALA A 7 -14.66 -6.14 -2.80
CA ALA A 7 -13.34 -6.67 -2.44
C ALA A 7 -12.57 -7.13 -3.68
N ALA A 8 -13.22 -7.88 -4.58
CA ALA A 8 -12.58 -8.37 -5.81
C ALA A 8 -12.08 -7.22 -6.70
N ALA A 9 -12.83 -6.13 -6.83
CA ALA A 9 -12.44 -4.97 -7.61
C ALA A 9 -11.26 -4.22 -6.99
N LEU A 10 -11.26 -4.04 -5.66
CA LEU A 10 -10.14 -3.44 -4.94
C LEU A 10 -8.86 -4.27 -5.09
N ILE A 11 -8.96 -5.60 -4.99
CA ILE A 11 -7.83 -6.51 -5.18
C ILE A 11 -7.30 -6.43 -6.62
N ALA A 12 -8.19 -6.35 -7.61
CA ALA A 12 -7.79 -6.22 -9.02
C ALA A 12 -7.12 -4.87 -9.32
N ALA A 13 -7.38 -3.84 -8.52
CA ALA A 13 -6.78 -2.52 -8.64
C ALA A 13 -5.41 -2.40 -7.92
N LEU A 14 -5.03 -3.37 -7.08
CA LEU A 14 -3.72 -3.36 -6.43
C LEU A 14 -2.58 -3.38 -7.46
N PRO A 15 -1.52 -2.58 -7.27
CA PRO A 15 -0.37 -2.61 -8.16
C PRO A 15 0.34 -3.97 -8.07
N LYS A 16 1.02 -4.33 -9.16
CA LYS A 16 1.90 -5.50 -9.18
C LYS A 16 3.10 -5.27 -8.25
N THR A 17 3.69 -6.35 -7.78
CA THR A 17 4.84 -6.27 -6.87
C THR A 17 6.04 -5.61 -7.54
N VAL A 18 6.82 -4.86 -6.76
CA VAL A 18 7.94 -4.06 -7.26
C VAL A 18 9.10 -4.97 -7.61
N THR A 19 9.63 -4.79 -8.82
CA THR A 19 10.87 -5.45 -9.25
C THR A 19 12.03 -4.45 -9.27
N PRO A 20 13.28 -4.92 -9.14
CA PRO A 20 14.46 -4.05 -9.35
C PRO A 20 14.39 -3.22 -10.63
N SER A 21 13.94 -3.82 -11.74
CA SER A 21 13.80 -3.13 -13.02
C SER A 21 12.79 -1.98 -12.98
N ASN A 22 11.69 -2.11 -12.22
CA ASN A 22 10.75 -0.99 -12.05
C ASN A 22 11.37 0.18 -11.28
N LEU A 23 12.26 -0.10 -10.33
CA LEU A 23 12.95 0.94 -9.55
C LEU A 23 14.06 1.62 -10.36
N GLU A 24 14.74 0.86 -11.22
CA GLU A 24 15.76 1.38 -12.14
C GLU A 24 15.19 2.42 -13.11
N GLU A 25 13.93 2.29 -13.55
CA GLU A 25 13.23 3.28 -14.37
C GLU A 25 13.11 4.66 -13.69
N TYR A 26 13.13 4.69 -12.36
CA TYR A 26 13.11 5.91 -11.54
C TYR A 26 14.52 6.32 -11.09
N GLY A 27 15.56 5.61 -11.53
CA GLY A 27 16.95 5.86 -11.16
C GLY A 27 17.30 5.38 -9.75
N ILE A 28 16.65 4.32 -9.27
CA ILE A 28 16.93 3.66 -7.99
C ILE A 28 17.49 2.26 -8.30
N GLU A 29 18.79 2.07 -8.07
CA GLU A 29 19.41 0.75 -8.20
C GLU A 29 19.09 -0.10 -6.97
N ALA A 30 18.37 -1.21 -7.15
CA ALA A 30 17.91 -2.02 -6.04
C ALA A 30 18.31 -3.49 -6.20
N THR A 31 18.74 -4.10 -5.10
CA THR A 31 18.80 -5.57 -5.02
C THR A 31 17.37 -6.12 -4.94
N THR A 32 17.19 -7.41 -5.20
CA THR A 32 15.90 -8.09 -5.01
C THR A 32 15.37 -7.92 -3.59
N GLU A 33 16.24 -7.98 -2.59
CA GLU A 33 15.86 -7.79 -1.18
C GLU A 33 15.36 -6.36 -0.91
N ARG A 34 16.07 -5.35 -1.43
CA ARG A 34 15.65 -3.95 -1.32
C ARG A 34 14.30 -3.72 -2.02
N ALA A 35 14.10 -4.29 -3.20
CA ALA A 35 12.84 -4.21 -3.93
C ALA A 35 11.68 -4.87 -3.18
N GLN A 36 11.93 -5.96 -2.43
CA GLN A 36 10.93 -6.57 -1.55
C GLN A 36 10.54 -5.65 -0.41
N GLN A 37 11.51 -5.03 0.27
CA GLN A 37 11.23 -4.11 1.36
C GLN A 37 10.40 -2.91 0.88
N ILE A 38 10.73 -2.37 -0.30
CA ILE A 38 9.94 -1.32 -0.95
C ILE A 38 8.54 -1.83 -1.34
N SER A 39 8.41 -3.07 -1.81
CA SER A 39 7.11 -3.68 -2.10
C SER A 39 6.22 -3.80 -0.87
N CYS A 40 6.79 -4.16 0.29
CA CYS A 40 6.06 -4.25 1.54
C CYS A 40 5.50 -2.89 1.95
N GLU A 41 6.31 -1.84 1.87
CA GLU A 41 5.86 -0.48 2.19
C GLU A 41 4.81 0.01 1.18
N LEU A 42 5.01 -0.25 -0.11
CA LEU A 42 4.03 0.07 -1.15
C LEU A 42 2.69 -0.63 -0.87
N LEU A 43 2.71 -1.90 -0.46
CA LEU A 43 1.50 -2.62 -0.09
C LEU A 43 0.84 -2.01 1.17
N CYS A 44 1.62 -1.63 2.18
CA CYS A 44 1.09 -0.95 3.37
C CYS A 44 0.32 0.32 2.98
N LEU A 45 0.92 1.13 2.11
CA LEU A 45 0.34 2.36 1.61
C LEU A 45 -0.94 2.11 0.79
N ASN A 46 -0.94 1.10 -0.08
CA ASN A 46 -2.13 0.73 -0.84
C ASN A 46 -3.27 0.21 0.05
N LEU A 47 -2.98 -0.64 1.02
CA LEU A 47 -3.99 -1.15 1.96
C LEU A 47 -4.57 -0.03 2.84
N PHE A 48 -3.76 0.97 3.20
CA PHE A 48 -4.24 2.18 3.88
C PHE A 48 -5.27 2.93 3.01
N TRP A 49 -4.95 3.21 1.75
CA TRP A 49 -5.88 3.92 0.85
C TRP A 49 -7.11 3.10 0.49
N ILE A 50 -6.99 1.78 0.34
CA ILE A 50 -8.14 0.88 0.19
C ILE A 50 -9.06 0.98 1.41
N SER A 51 -8.49 0.96 2.63
CA SER A 51 -9.27 1.12 3.87
C SER A 51 -10.01 2.46 3.89
N ALA A 52 -9.34 3.55 3.51
CA ALA A 52 -9.96 4.87 3.39
C ALA A 52 -11.08 4.90 2.34
N ALA A 53 -10.88 4.31 1.17
CA ALA A 53 -11.88 4.21 0.11
C ALA A 53 -13.11 3.38 0.56
N VAL A 54 -12.89 2.27 1.25
CA VAL A 54 -13.96 1.46 1.84
C VAL A 54 -14.75 2.27 2.87
N ALA A 55 -14.06 3.01 3.74
CA ALA A 55 -14.71 3.86 4.73
C ALA A 55 -15.58 4.96 4.11
N ALA A 56 -15.15 5.51 2.97
CA ALA A 56 -15.84 6.58 2.25
C ALA A 56 -17.01 6.10 1.39
N HIS A 57 -16.88 4.95 0.71
CA HIS A 57 -17.81 4.53 -0.35
C HIS A 57 -18.68 3.31 0.01
N ILE A 58 -18.30 2.50 1.00
CA ILE A 58 -19.07 1.32 1.39
C ILE A 58 -19.98 1.64 2.59
N PRO A 59 -21.25 1.19 2.60
CA PRO A 59 -22.12 1.33 3.77
C PRO A 59 -21.49 0.71 5.03
N LYS A 60 -21.53 1.42 6.17
CA LYS A 60 -20.88 1.03 7.45
C LYS A 60 -21.06 -0.44 7.85
N LYS A 61 -22.24 -1.02 7.62
CA LYS A 61 -22.55 -2.43 7.93
C LYS A 61 -21.73 -3.45 7.13
N TYR A 62 -21.18 -3.06 5.99
CA TYR A 62 -20.39 -3.92 5.10
C TYR A 62 -18.90 -3.62 5.13
N GLN A 63 -18.47 -2.48 5.69
CA GLN A 63 -17.05 -2.08 5.72
C GLN A 63 -16.15 -3.15 6.38
N PRO A 64 -16.50 -3.73 7.56
CA PRO A 64 -15.64 -4.76 8.17
C PRO A 64 -15.50 -6.00 7.28
N LEU A 65 -16.60 -6.42 6.64
CA LEU A 65 -16.61 -7.59 5.76
C LEU A 65 -15.78 -7.35 4.50
N VAL A 66 -15.88 -6.18 3.86
CA VAL A 66 -15.06 -5.84 2.68
C VAL A 66 -13.58 -5.77 3.06
N GLY A 67 -13.25 -5.12 4.18
CA GLY A 67 -11.87 -5.07 4.67
C GLY A 67 -11.29 -6.45 4.94
N GLU A 68 -12.04 -7.31 5.63
CA GLU A 68 -11.63 -8.69 5.89
C GLU A 68 -11.40 -9.48 4.59
N LEU A 69 -12.30 -9.37 3.61
CA LEU A 69 -12.16 -10.05 2.33
C LEU A 69 -10.91 -9.58 1.55
N VAL A 70 -10.60 -8.28 1.58
CA VAL A 70 -9.38 -7.76 0.97
C VAL A 70 -8.14 -8.33 1.67
N LEU A 71 -8.08 -8.28 3.01
CA LEU A 71 -6.94 -8.80 3.76
C LEU A 71 -6.77 -10.32 3.62
N GLN A 72 -7.86 -11.08 3.66
CA GLN A 72 -7.83 -12.53 3.42
C GLN A 72 -7.33 -12.85 2.01
N ALA A 73 -7.78 -12.10 1.01
CA ALA A 73 -7.29 -12.27 -0.33
C ALA A 73 -5.79 -11.98 -0.38
N VAL A 74 -5.32 -10.82 0.09
CA VAL A 74 -3.89 -10.45 0.13
C VAL A 74 -3.04 -11.52 0.84
N GLY A 75 -3.50 -11.99 2.00
CA GLY A 75 -2.84 -13.05 2.75
C GLY A 75 -2.77 -14.40 2.01
N SER A 76 -3.72 -14.71 1.13
CA SER A 76 -3.77 -16.01 0.43
C SER A 76 -2.71 -16.17 -0.67
N TRP A 77 -2.18 -15.08 -1.21
CA TRP A 77 -1.03 -15.07 -2.13
C TRP A 77 0.23 -14.48 -1.46
N TRP A 78 0.18 -14.20 -0.15
CA TRP A 78 1.39 -13.88 0.61
C TRP A 78 2.29 -15.09 0.68
N THR A 79 3.53 -14.92 0.22
CA THR A 79 4.57 -15.94 0.38
C THR A 79 5.73 -15.33 1.15
N PRO A 80 6.31 -16.04 2.14
CA PRO A 80 7.53 -15.60 2.83
C PRO A 80 8.79 -15.69 1.94
N THR A 81 8.61 -15.96 0.64
CA THR A 81 9.59 -15.92 -0.43
C THR A 81 9.31 -14.71 -1.33
N PRO A 82 10.32 -14.23 -2.11
CA PRO A 82 10.13 -13.16 -3.07
C PRO A 82 8.77 -13.27 -3.80
N PRO A 83 8.01 -12.17 -3.94
CA PRO A 83 8.43 -10.77 -3.84
C PRO A 83 7.99 -9.98 -2.58
N LEU A 84 7.41 -10.62 -1.54
CA LEU A 84 6.79 -9.92 -0.39
C LEU A 84 7.56 -10.05 0.95
N GLY A 85 8.79 -10.59 0.92
CA GLY A 85 9.73 -10.56 2.06
C GLY A 85 9.63 -11.74 3.04
N PRO A 86 10.51 -11.80 4.05
CA PRO A 86 10.67 -12.97 4.94
C PRO A 86 9.70 -13.00 6.13
N ILE A 87 8.88 -11.96 6.32
CA ILE A 87 7.97 -11.86 7.46
C ILE A 87 6.69 -12.66 7.22
N THR A 88 6.10 -13.19 8.30
CA THR A 88 4.80 -13.85 8.19
C THR A 88 3.71 -12.83 7.93
N TRP A 89 2.60 -13.28 7.34
CA TRP A 89 1.45 -12.41 7.07
C TRP A 89 0.90 -11.75 8.34
N GLU A 90 0.92 -12.46 9.46
CA GLU A 90 0.45 -11.94 10.76
C GLU A 90 1.36 -10.82 11.28
N LEU A 91 2.68 -10.96 11.10
CA LEU A 91 3.62 -9.92 11.49
C LEU A 91 3.44 -8.69 10.59
N PHE A 92 3.29 -8.89 9.28
CA PHE A 92 2.98 -7.82 8.33
C PHE A 92 1.70 -7.08 8.73
N LEU A 93 0.62 -7.77 9.09
CA LEU A 93 -0.64 -7.14 9.49
C LEU A 93 -0.49 -6.24 10.72
N ALA A 94 0.21 -6.70 11.76
CA ALA A 94 0.48 -5.88 12.95
C ALA A 94 1.29 -4.62 12.58
N GLU A 95 2.29 -4.81 11.73
CA GLU A 95 3.13 -3.75 11.20
C GLU A 95 2.37 -2.75 10.32
N TRP A 96 1.39 -3.22 9.54
CA TRP A 96 0.51 -2.41 8.71
C TRP A 96 -0.48 -1.61 9.55
N GLU A 97 -1.03 -2.17 10.63
CA GLU A 97 -1.90 -1.45 11.57
C GLU A 97 -1.15 -0.28 12.23
N ASP A 98 0.11 -0.49 12.63
CA ASP A 98 0.96 0.55 13.19
C ASP A 98 1.25 1.67 12.17
N ARG A 99 1.62 1.30 10.94
CA ARG A 99 1.84 2.26 9.84
C ARG A 99 0.57 3.03 9.49
N SER A 100 -0.57 2.33 9.40
CA SER A 100 -1.87 2.94 9.07
C SER A 100 -2.29 4.00 10.08
N ARG A 101 -2.00 3.80 11.37
CA ARG A 101 -2.24 4.82 12.41
C ARG A 101 -1.40 6.07 12.21
N ARG A 102 -0.13 5.92 11.80
CA ARG A 102 0.75 7.06 11.49
C ARG A 102 0.25 7.82 10.26
N TYR A 103 -0.08 7.09 9.20
CA TYR A 103 -0.62 7.68 7.97
C TYR A 103 -1.93 8.43 8.23
N ASP A 104 -2.84 7.86 9.03
CA ASP A 104 -4.07 8.56 9.42
C ASP A 104 -3.76 9.84 10.19
N GLN A 105 -2.85 9.80 11.17
CA GLN A 105 -2.43 11.01 11.90
C GLN A 105 -1.89 12.09 10.95
N VAL A 106 -0.98 11.72 10.03
CA VAL A 106 -0.43 12.65 9.03
C VAL A 106 -1.53 13.21 8.12
N LEU A 107 -2.48 12.38 7.71
CA LEU A 107 -3.61 12.81 6.87
C LEU A 107 -4.52 13.79 7.62
N GLN A 108 -4.82 13.55 8.90
CA GLN A 108 -5.64 14.44 9.72
C GLN A 108 -4.95 15.79 9.97
N GLU A 109 -3.63 15.79 10.19
CA GLU A 109 -2.85 17.01 10.47
C GLU A 109 -2.61 17.86 9.21
N SER A 110 -2.32 17.22 8.08
CA SER A 110 -1.97 17.92 6.84
C SER A 110 -3.14 18.15 5.89
N GLY A 111 -4.17 17.29 5.95
CA GLY A 111 -5.25 17.24 4.96
C GLY A 111 -4.79 16.87 3.54
N ASN A 112 -3.57 16.34 3.37
CA ASN A 112 -2.95 16.17 2.06
C ASN A 112 -2.47 14.72 1.84
N THR A 113 -2.93 14.11 0.73
CA THR A 113 -2.52 12.77 0.32
C THR A 113 -1.02 12.67 0.05
N LEU A 114 -0.39 13.74 -0.45
CA LEU A 114 1.05 13.79 -0.69
C LEU A 114 1.84 13.63 0.61
N ALA A 115 1.36 14.19 1.73
CA ALA A 115 2.04 14.09 3.01
C ALA A 115 2.12 12.63 3.50
N VAL A 116 1.08 11.84 3.26
CA VAL A 116 1.08 10.39 3.59
C VAL A 116 2.09 9.63 2.73
N HIS A 117 2.21 9.96 1.44
CA HIS A 117 3.22 9.34 0.57
C HIS A 117 4.64 9.74 0.98
N THR A 118 4.83 11.00 1.37
CA THR A 118 6.10 11.48 1.94
C THR A 118 6.46 10.71 3.20
N GLU A 119 5.54 10.57 4.16
CA GLU A 119 5.73 9.78 5.39
C GLU A 119 6.21 8.35 5.08
N ALA A 120 5.59 7.66 4.12
CA ALA A 120 6.00 6.31 3.73
C ALA A 120 7.43 6.27 3.15
N THR A 121 7.83 7.29 2.37
CA THR A 121 9.21 7.37 1.85
C THR A 121 10.23 7.76 2.91
N GLU A 122 9.84 8.59 3.89
CA GLU A 122 10.69 8.96 5.03
C GLU A 122 10.90 7.75 5.96
N TYR A 123 9.87 6.93 6.17
CA TYR A 123 10.01 5.67 6.90
C TYR A 123 11.09 4.77 6.26
N LEU A 124 11.09 4.61 4.93
CA LEU A 124 12.10 3.81 4.23
C LEU A 124 13.51 4.44 4.28
N GLU A 125 13.60 5.77 4.35
CA GLU A 125 14.86 6.48 4.59
C GLU A 125 15.38 6.22 6.01
N GLU A 126 14.52 6.31 7.03
CA GLU A 126 14.87 6.05 8.43
C GLU A 126 15.34 4.61 8.64
N GLN A 127 14.74 3.64 7.95
CA GLN A 127 15.16 2.25 7.94
C GLN A 127 16.44 1.99 7.11
N ARG A 128 17.01 3.04 6.49
CA ARG A 128 18.18 2.97 5.60
C ARG A 128 17.99 2.06 4.39
N ILE A 129 16.74 1.86 3.98
CA ILE A 129 16.38 1.12 2.76
C ILE A 129 16.58 2.05 1.55
N VAL A 130 16.34 3.35 1.71
CA VAL A 130 16.68 4.37 0.71
C VAL A 130 17.56 5.46 1.28
N SER A 131 18.41 6.05 0.43
CA SER A 131 19.15 7.25 0.77
C SER A 131 18.28 8.50 0.61
N GLN A 132 18.70 9.60 1.23
CA GLN A 132 18.05 10.90 1.11
C GLN A 132 17.92 11.36 -0.35
N ASP A 133 18.95 11.09 -1.18
CA ASP A 133 18.97 11.44 -2.61
C ASP A 133 17.99 10.60 -3.44
N GLU A 134 17.63 9.40 -2.97
CA GLU A 134 16.67 8.51 -3.61
C GLU A 134 15.24 8.75 -3.15
N ARG A 135 15.03 9.40 -2.00
CA ARG A 135 13.68 9.64 -1.43
C ARG A 135 12.75 10.32 -2.40
N GLY A 136 13.23 11.36 -3.11
CA GLY A 136 12.41 12.07 -4.10
C GLY A 136 12.01 11.19 -5.30
N LYS A 137 12.89 10.28 -5.72
CA LYS A 137 12.62 9.31 -6.79
C LYS A 137 11.61 8.27 -6.33
N LEU A 138 11.76 7.79 -5.10
CA LEU A 138 10.84 6.83 -4.50
C LEU A 138 9.44 7.44 -4.31
N LEU A 139 9.36 8.73 -3.95
CA LEU A 139 8.09 9.43 -3.83
C LEU A 139 7.36 9.49 -5.18
N ALA A 140 8.08 9.81 -6.26
CA ALA A 140 7.51 9.75 -7.60
C ALA A 140 6.99 8.34 -7.94
N PHE A 141 7.80 7.31 -7.68
CA PHE A 141 7.40 5.91 -7.87
C PHE A 141 6.13 5.54 -7.09
N PHE A 142 6.01 5.96 -5.83
CA PHE A 142 4.82 5.71 -5.02
C PHE A 142 3.58 6.43 -5.56
N LEU A 143 3.71 7.69 -5.97
CA LEU A 143 2.59 8.43 -6.56
C LEU A 143 2.08 7.78 -7.85
N ASP A 144 2.96 7.21 -8.66
CA ASP A 144 2.58 6.50 -9.89
C ASP A 144 2.02 5.10 -9.62
N SER A 145 2.38 4.49 -8.48
CA SER A 145 2.00 3.11 -8.14
C SER A 145 0.78 2.99 -7.22
N VAL A 146 0.33 4.08 -6.60
CA VAL A 146 -0.78 4.09 -5.64
C VAL A 146 -1.97 4.85 -6.24
N PRO A 147 -2.97 4.16 -6.81
CA PRO A 147 -4.11 4.81 -7.46
C PRO A 147 -5.16 5.24 -6.42
N VAL A 148 -4.86 6.28 -5.63
CA VAL A 148 -5.73 6.78 -4.54
C VAL A 148 -7.17 7.02 -5.03
N ASP A 149 -7.34 7.79 -6.10
CA ASP A 149 -8.65 8.07 -6.69
C ASP A 149 -9.25 6.83 -7.37
N GLY A 150 -8.40 5.96 -7.90
CA GLY A 150 -8.79 4.71 -8.56
C GLY A 150 -9.53 3.77 -7.63
N TYR A 151 -9.13 3.67 -6.36
CA TYR A 151 -9.82 2.83 -5.37
C TYR A 151 -11.25 3.31 -5.08
N GLY A 152 -11.47 4.62 -5.03
CA GLY A 152 -12.83 5.18 -4.89
C GLY A 152 -13.66 4.94 -6.16
N GLN A 153 -13.05 5.10 -7.33
CA GLN A 153 -13.71 4.92 -8.61
C GLN A 153 -14.19 3.47 -8.83
N VAL A 154 -13.35 2.48 -8.55
CA VAL A 154 -13.76 1.06 -8.71
C VAL A 154 -14.91 0.68 -7.78
N LEU A 155 -15.10 1.37 -6.65
CA LEU A 155 -16.22 1.16 -5.75
C LEU A 155 -17.50 1.91 -6.15
N GLN A 156 -17.39 2.92 -7.02
CA GLN A 156 -18.53 3.64 -7.58
C GLN A 156 -19.08 2.95 -8.84
N ASP A 157 -18.22 2.25 -9.58
CA ASP A 157 -18.55 1.62 -10.86
C ASP A 157 -19.24 0.24 -10.72
N ILE A 158 -19.57 -0.20 -9.50
CA ILE A 158 -20.14 -1.53 -9.13
C ILE A 158 -21.43 -1.40 -8.31
#